data_AF-X1L3H1-F1
#
_entry.id   AF-X1L3H1-F1
#
_cell.length_a   1.000
_cell.length_b   1.000
_cell.length_c   1.000
_cell.angle_alpha   90.00
_cell.angle_beta   90.00
_cell.angle_gamma   90.00
#
_symmetry.space_group_name_H-M   'P 1'
#
loop_
_entity.id
_entity.type
_entity.pdbx_description
1 polymer ?
#
loop_
_entity_poly.entity_id
_entity_poly.type
_entity_poly.pdbx_seq_one_letter_code
_entity_poly.pdbx_strand_id
1 'polypeptide(L)'
;ASFNFASYADCFVSENLIREFIQEKNIPLSDVAQSEVVKWKDREMDNKEKGNISIEIRKHSNDLSYLDMDYLANLVDKKDPAKEACLSRDAREYKPLRDGLAHTARLTKQAKQKLRTVYDNIKGRIVKLLAGEGG
;
A
#
# COMPACT_ATOMS: atom_id res chain seq x y z
N ALA A 1 0.13 -19.41 19.99
CA ALA A 1 -0.45 -18.19 19.40
C ALA A 1 -0.74 -18.47 17.93
N SER A 2 -1.98 -18.30 17.44
CA SER A 2 -2.28 -18.47 16.02
C SER A 2 -1.84 -17.23 15.26
N PHE A 3 -0.82 -17.36 14.41
CA PHE A 3 -0.26 -16.25 13.66
C PHE A 3 -1.23 -15.75 12.58
N ASN A 4 -1.29 -14.43 12.37
CA ASN A 4 -2.13 -13.84 11.34
C ASN A 4 -1.43 -13.72 9.97
N PHE A 5 -0.55 -14.68 9.65
CA PHE A 5 0.35 -14.61 8.49
C PHE A 5 -0.39 -14.40 7.17
N ALA A 6 -1.55 -15.04 7.00
CA ALA A 6 -2.38 -14.84 5.81
C ALA A 6 -2.82 -13.36 5.66
N SER A 7 -3.23 -12.70 6.75
CA SER A 7 -3.61 -11.28 6.69
C SER A 7 -2.43 -10.35 6.44
N TYR A 8 -1.25 -10.66 7.00
CA TYR A 8 -0.03 -9.92 6.64
C TYR A 8 0.33 -10.10 5.15
N ALA A 9 0.16 -11.31 4.63
CA ALA A 9 0.35 -11.59 3.20
C ALA A 9 -0.66 -10.83 2.35
N ASP A 10 -1.95 -10.81 2.70
CA ASP A 10 -2.96 -10.03 1.98
C ASP A 10 -2.58 -8.54 1.94
N CYS A 11 -2.09 -7.97 3.04
CA CYS A 11 -1.59 -6.59 3.08
C CYS A 11 -0.37 -6.37 2.17
N PHE A 12 0.65 -7.21 2.34
CA PHE A 12 1.87 -7.13 1.54
C PHE A 12 1.58 -7.24 0.05
N VAL A 13 0.76 -8.20 -0.37
CA VAL A 13 0.43 -8.40 -1.78
C VAL A 13 -0.41 -7.24 -2.31
N SER A 14 -1.38 -6.73 -1.54
CA SER A 14 -2.20 -5.59 -1.97
C SER A 14 -1.35 -4.37 -2.31
N GLU A 15 -0.41 -3.98 -1.45
CA GLU A 15 0.45 -2.82 -1.68
C GLU A 15 1.40 -3.06 -2.86
N ASN A 16 2.03 -4.24 -2.93
CA ASN A 16 3.01 -4.52 -3.98
C ASN A 16 2.37 -4.67 -5.37
N LEU A 17 1.13 -5.17 -5.47
CA LEU A 17 0.40 -5.18 -6.75
C LEU A 17 0.28 -3.77 -7.35
N ILE A 18 -0.03 -2.78 -6.51
CA ILE A 18 -0.15 -1.39 -6.99
C ILE A 18 1.24 -0.82 -7.33
N ARG A 19 2.26 -1.13 -6.52
CA ARG A 19 3.65 -0.71 -6.83
C ARG A 19 4.11 -1.26 -8.17
N GLU A 20 3.92 -2.55 -8.41
CA GLU A 20 4.27 -3.22 -9.67
C GLU A 20 3.55 -2.58 -10.84
N PHE A 21 2.24 -2.30 -10.71
CA PHE A 21 1.47 -1.61 -11.74
C PHE A 21 2.02 -0.21 -12.05
N ILE A 22 2.32 0.59 -11.03
CA ILE A 22 2.90 1.94 -11.18
C ILE A 22 4.23 1.86 -11.92
N GLN A 23 5.08 0.90 -11.58
CA GLN A 23 6.37 0.69 -12.24
C GLN A 23 6.20 0.26 -13.69
N GLU A 24 5.33 -0.72 -13.96
CA GLU A 24 5.09 -1.24 -15.32
C GLU A 24 4.54 -0.14 -16.25
N LYS A 25 3.65 0.70 -15.73
CA LYS A 25 3.04 1.81 -16.47
C LYS A 25 3.89 3.09 -16.47
N ASN A 26 5.04 3.09 -15.80
CA ASN A 26 5.91 4.26 -15.63
C ASN A 26 5.15 5.51 -15.14
N ILE A 27 4.23 5.33 -14.18
CA ILE A 27 3.42 6.43 -13.66
C ILE A 27 4.33 7.34 -12.80
N PRO A 28 4.44 8.64 -13.12
CA PRO A 28 5.30 9.55 -12.37
C PRO A 28 4.73 9.85 -10.99
N LEU A 29 5.62 10.12 -10.03
CA LEU A 29 5.21 10.58 -8.71
C LEU A 29 4.66 12.01 -8.79
N SER A 30 3.58 12.26 -8.08
CA SER A 30 3.10 13.64 -7.83
C SER A 30 4.01 14.35 -6.82
N ASP A 31 4.02 15.68 -6.82
CA ASP A 31 4.79 16.49 -5.85
C ASP A 31 4.48 16.12 -4.40
N VAL A 32 3.20 15.84 -4.13
CA VAL A 32 2.71 15.42 -2.80
C VAL A 32 3.27 14.04 -2.42
N ALA A 33 3.32 13.09 -3.36
CA ALA A 33 3.93 11.78 -3.14
C ALA A 33 5.45 11.89 -2.97
N GLN A 34 6.13 12.70 -3.78
CA GLN A 34 7.57 12.92 -3.68
C GLN A 34 7.95 13.51 -2.31
N SER A 35 7.16 14.45 -1.81
CA SER A 35 7.36 15.07 -0.50
C SER A 35 7.26 14.06 0.64
N GLU A 36 6.28 13.14 0.56
CA GLU A 36 6.12 12.06 1.54
C GLU A 36 7.29 11.06 1.48
N VAL A 37 7.79 10.74 0.29
CA VAL A 37 8.98 9.88 0.12
C VAL A 37 10.19 10.49 0.83
N VAL A 38 10.48 11.79 0.58
CA VAL A 38 11.62 12.48 1.21
C VAL A 38 11.51 12.42 2.73
N LYS A 39 10.35 12.79 3.28
CA LYS A 39 10.06 12.74 4.72
C LYS A 39 10.35 11.37 5.35
N TRP A 40 9.95 10.27 4.70
CA TRP A 40 10.19 8.93 5.25
C TRP A 40 11.62 8.43 5.05
N LYS A 41 12.32 8.86 3.99
CA LYS A 41 13.75 8.61 3.82
C LYS A 41 14.57 9.30 4.92
N ASP A 42 14.29 10.57 5.19
CA ASP A 42 14.96 11.33 6.25
C ASP A 42 14.71 10.69 7.62
N ARG A 43 13.45 10.32 7.90
CA ARG A 43 13.10 9.62 9.14
C ARG A 43 13.77 8.25 9.28
N GLU A 44 13.91 7.51 8.18
CA GLU A 44 14.63 6.23 8.17
C GLU A 44 16.11 6.43 8.49
N MET A 45 16.75 7.43 7.87
CA MET A 45 18.14 7.80 8.14
C MET A 45 18.34 8.19 9.61
N ASP A 46 17.52 9.10 10.15
CA ASP A 46 17.58 9.52 11.56
C ASP A 46 17.44 8.33 12.53
N ASN A 47 16.53 7.40 12.22
CA ASN A 47 16.31 6.23 13.06
C ASN A 47 17.45 5.21 12.96
N LYS A 48 18.04 5.06 11.76
CA LYS A 48 19.24 4.23 11.56
C LYS A 48 20.40 4.77 12.40
N GLU A 49 20.64 6.08 12.37
CA GLU A 49 21.69 6.73 13.16
C GLU A 49 21.46 6.53 14.67
N LYS A 50 20.26 6.89 15.16
CA LYS A 50 19.90 6.70 16.58
C LYS A 50 19.96 5.24 17.03
N GLY A 51 19.67 4.32 16.12
CA GLY A 51 19.70 2.88 16.36
C GLY A 51 21.06 2.22 16.14
N ASN A 52 22.10 2.96 15.76
CA ASN A 52 23.41 2.41 15.38
C ASN A 52 23.31 1.34 14.27
N ILE A 53 22.47 1.56 13.27
CA ILE A 53 22.25 0.66 12.14
C ILE A 53 22.95 1.22 10.90
N SER A 54 24.10 0.63 10.55
CA SER A 54 24.87 1.01 9.35
C SER A 54 24.64 0.08 8.15
N ILE A 55 23.78 -0.94 8.28
CA ILE A 55 23.46 -1.87 7.19
C ILE A 55 22.31 -1.37 6.31
N GLU A 56 22.24 -1.88 5.09
CA GLU A 56 21.06 -1.73 4.23
C GLU A 56 19.91 -2.60 4.72
N ILE A 57 18.72 -2.01 4.84
CA ILE A 57 17.51 -2.69 5.36
C ILE A 57 16.48 -2.98 4.27
N ARG A 58 16.62 -2.39 3.08
CA ARG A 58 15.76 -2.62 1.92
C ARG A 58 16.58 -3.25 0.80
N LYS A 59 16.07 -4.33 0.22
CA LYS A 59 16.72 -5.00 -0.91
C LYS A 59 16.73 -4.13 -2.17
N HIS A 60 15.70 -3.31 -2.34
CA HIS A 60 15.54 -2.40 -3.46
C HIS A 60 15.15 -1.01 -2.93
N SER A 61 15.99 -0.01 -3.18
CA SER A 61 15.69 1.39 -2.84
C SER A 61 14.77 1.99 -3.90
N ASN A 62 13.50 1.60 -3.88
CA ASN A 62 12.46 2.23 -4.68
C ASN A 62 11.65 3.21 -3.82
N ASP A 63 11.47 4.43 -4.31
CA ASP A 63 10.67 5.49 -3.72
C ASP A 63 9.24 5.04 -3.39
N LEU A 64 8.64 4.17 -4.22
CA LEU A 64 7.31 3.60 -3.95
C LEU A 64 7.24 2.78 -2.65
N SER A 65 8.36 2.27 -2.15
CA SER A 65 8.42 1.54 -0.87
C SER A 65 8.30 2.44 0.37
N TYR A 66 8.33 3.76 0.18
CA TYR A 66 8.09 4.78 1.20
C TYR A 66 6.65 5.33 1.15
N LEU A 67 5.83 4.86 0.20
CA LEU A 67 4.44 5.25 0.06
C LEU A 67 3.51 4.19 0.64
N ASP A 68 2.51 4.66 1.39
CA ASP A 68 1.39 3.83 1.86
C ASP A 68 0.33 3.65 0.76
N MET A 69 -0.69 2.84 1.07
CA MET A 69 -1.76 2.52 0.13
C MET A 69 -2.51 3.76 -0.39
N ASP A 70 -2.65 4.82 0.41
CA ASP A 70 -3.39 6.03 -0.01
C ASP A 70 -2.64 6.77 -1.11
N TYR A 71 -1.32 6.94 -0.95
CA TYR A 71 -0.49 7.55 -1.99
C TYR A 71 -0.44 6.69 -3.24
N LEU A 72 -0.22 5.38 -3.09
CA LEU A 72 -0.15 4.44 -4.22
C LEU A 72 -1.46 4.43 -5.03
N ALA A 73 -2.61 4.33 -4.36
CA ALA A 73 -3.91 4.36 -5.00
C ALA A 73 -4.17 5.67 -5.75
N ASN A 74 -3.83 6.81 -5.13
CA ASN A 74 -4.01 8.13 -5.75
C ASN A 74 -3.11 8.38 -6.97
N LEU A 75 -2.01 7.63 -7.14
CA LEU A 75 -1.20 7.71 -8.36
C LEU A 75 -1.86 6.98 -9.53
N VAL A 76 -2.64 5.93 -9.26
CA VAL A 76 -3.16 5.05 -10.30
C VAL A 76 -4.51 5.51 -10.86
N ASP A 77 -5.48 5.82 -10.01
CA ASP A 77 -6.86 6.05 -10.46
C ASP A 77 -7.64 6.99 -9.54
N LYS A 78 -7.03 8.13 -9.21
CA LYS A 78 -7.61 9.16 -8.36
C LYS A 78 -8.98 9.65 -8.90
N LYS A 79 -10.04 9.24 -8.22
CA LYS A 79 -11.44 9.68 -8.44
C LYS A 79 -12.09 9.99 -7.10
N ASP A 80 -13.30 10.55 -7.10
CA ASP A 80 -14.06 10.77 -5.87
C ASP A 80 -14.55 9.42 -5.30
N PRO A 81 -13.99 8.91 -4.19
CA PRO A 81 -14.32 7.59 -3.65
C PRO A 81 -15.75 7.51 -3.09
N ALA A 82 -16.43 8.65 -2.89
CA ALA A 82 -17.83 8.66 -2.49
C ALA A 82 -18.79 8.46 -3.67
N LYS A 83 -18.33 8.72 -4.89
CA LYS A 83 -19.16 8.70 -6.11
C LYS A 83 -18.82 7.57 -7.04
N GLU A 84 -17.54 7.21 -7.10
CA GLU A 84 -17.01 6.28 -8.10
C GLU A 84 -16.22 5.16 -7.43
N ALA A 85 -16.20 4.00 -8.10
CA ALA A 85 -15.25 2.97 -7.73
C ALA A 85 -13.84 3.45 -8.10
N CYS A 86 -12.91 3.44 -7.13
CA CYS A 86 -11.49 3.76 -7.29
C CYS A 86 -10.64 3.05 -6.23
N LEU A 87 -9.34 2.86 -6.49
CA LEU A 87 -8.42 2.26 -5.52
C LEU A 87 -8.34 3.11 -4.25
N SER A 88 -8.55 4.43 -4.34
CA SER A 88 -8.59 5.30 -3.16
C SER A 88 -9.74 4.94 -2.20
N ARG A 89 -10.83 4.37 -2.71
CA ARG A 89 -11.91 3.84 -1.84
C ARG A 89 -11.47 2.55 -1.15
N ASP A 90 -10.85 1.63 -1.89
CA ASP A 90 -10.33 0.38 -1.33
C ASP A 90 -9.21 0.65 -0.31
N ALA A 91 -8.36 1.66 -0.55
CA ALA A 91 -7.32 2.12 0.38
C ALA A 91 -7.89 2.58 1.73
N ARG A 92 -9.02 3.30 1.72
CA ARG A 92 -9.72 3.72 2.94
C ARG A 92 -10.26 2.54 3.76
N GLU A 93 -10.77 1.50 3.09
CA GLU A 93 -11.23 0.29 3.76
C GLU A 93 -10.07 -0.60 4.25
N TYR A 94 -8.99 -0.63 3.48
CA TYR A 94 -7.76 -1.35 3.78
C TYR A 94 -7.06 -0.83 5.04
N LYS A 95 -6.95 0.50 5.18
CA LYS A 95 -6.16 1.17 6.20
C LYS A 95 -6.43 0.72 7.65
N PRO A 96 -7.67 0.71 8.17
CA PRO A 96 -7.92 0.28 9.54
C PRO A 96 -7.58 -1.19 9.80
N LEU A 97 -7.68 -2.04 8.77
CA LEU A 97 -7.35 -3.46 8.87
C LEU A 97 -5.83 -3.66 8.92
N ARG A 98 -5.10 -2.94 8.05
CA ARG A 98 -3.64 -2.95 8.01
C ARG A 98 -3.03 -2.37 9.28
N ASP A 99 -3.56 -1.25 9.78
CA ASP A 99 -2.98 -0.58 10.95
C ASP A 99 -3.13 -1.45 12.21
N GLY A 100 -4.26 -2.15 12.36
CA GLY A 100 -4.40 -3.17 13.40
C GLY A 100 -3.30 -4.24 13.34
N LEU A 101 -2.98 -4.75 12.15
CA LEU A 101 -1.89 -5.71 11.96
C LEU A 101 -0.51 -5.10 12.22
N ALA A 102 -0.26 -3.88 11.75
CA ALA A 102 1.02 -3.18 11.96
C ALA A 102 1.30 -2.97 13.45
N HIS A 103 0.26 -2.77 14.25
CA HIS A 103 0.32 -2.72 15.71
C HIS A 103 0.26 -4.10 16.38
N THR A 104 0.53 -5.17 15.63
CA THR A 104 0.59 -6.58 16.08
C THR A 104 -0.73 -7.14 16.63
N ALA A 105 -1.84 -6.45 16.39
CA ALA A 105 -3.15 -6.89 16.84
C ALA A 105 -3.66 -8.10 16.04
N ARG A 106 -4.58 -8.85 16.65
CA ARG A 106 -5.28 -9.95 15.99
C ARG A 106 -6.60 -9.45 15.42
N LEU A 107 -6.75 -9.53 14.11
CA LEU A 107 -8.01 -9.25 13.45
C LEU A 107 -9.06 -10.29 13.84
N THR A 108 -10.30 -9.84 14.02
CA THR A 108 -11.47 -10.71 14.16
C THR A 108 -11.70 -11.50 12.87
N LYS A 109 -12.47 -12.60 12.93
CA LYS A 109 -12.82 -13.38 11.73
C LYS A 109 -13.48 -12.50 10.65
N GLN A 110 -14.36 -11.60 11.06
CA GLN A 110 -15.04 -10.66 10.15
C GLN A 110 -14.05 -9.67 9.53
N ALA A 111 -13.13 -9.10 10.31
CA ALA A 111 -12.10 -8.19 9.80
C ALA A 111 -11.15 -8.89 8.82
N LYS A 112 -10.77 -10.14 9.07
CA LYS A 112 -9.97 -10.95 8.13
C LYS A 112 -10.71 -11.18 6.82
N GLN A 113 -11.99 -11.56 6.89
CA GLN A 113 -12.81 -11.74 5.70
C GLN A 113 -12.94 -10.44 4.91
N LYS A 114 -13.13 -9.31 5.61
CA LYS A 114 -13.20 -7.99 4.97
C LYS A 114 -11.89 -7.63 4.27
N LEU A 115 -10.75 -7.85 4.94
CA LEU A 115 -9.42 -7.63 4.34
C LEU A 115 -9.25 -8.44 3.06
N ARG A 116 -9.66 -9.72 3.10
CA ARG A 116 -9.59 -10.59 1.93
C ARG A 116 -10.41 -10.06 0.75
N THR A 117 -11.64 -9.61 1.02
CA THR A 117 -12.50 -9.01 -0.01
C THR A 117 -11.92 -7.71 -0.56
N VAL A 118 -11.32 -6.87 0.29
CA VAL A 118 -10.62 -5.64 -0.17
C VAL A 118 -9.43 -5.99 -1.07
N TYR A 119 -8.63 -6.99 -0.69
CA TYR A 119 -7.56 -7.51 -1.54
C TYR A 119 -8.06 -7.99 -2.91
N ASP A 120 -9.11 -8.84 -2.92
CA ASP A 120 -9.68 -9.37 -4.16
C ASP A 120 -10.21 -8.23 -5.06
N ASN A 121 -10.80 -7.18 -4.48
CA ASN A 121 -11.24 -5.98 -5.19
C ASN A 121 -10.07 -5.18 -5.80
N ILE A 122 -9.02 -4.90 -5.02
CA ILE A 122 -7.81 -4.20 -5.51
C ILE A 122 -7.23 -4.96 -6.70
N LYS A 123 -7.06 -6.27 -6.56
CA LYS A 123 -6.58 -7.14 -7.65
C LYS A 123 -7.47 -7.05 -8.88
N GLY A 124 -8.78 -7.22 -8.72
CA GLY A 124 -9.73 -7.15 -9.82
C GLY A 124 -9.71 -5.80 -10.54
N ARG A 125 -9.50 -4.71 -9.80
CA ARG A 125 -9.41 -3.36 -10.34
C ARG A 125 -8.12 -3.14 -11.14
N ILE A 126 -6.98 -3.58 -10.62
CA ILE A 126 -5.70 -3.54 -11.35
C ILE A 126 -5.81 -4.31 -12.67
N VAL A 127 -6.44 -5.48 -12.68
CA VAL A 127 -6.67 -6.26 -13.91
C VAL A 127 -7.52 -5.49 -14.92
N LYS A 128 -8.59 -4.80 -14.49
CA LYS A 128 -9.40 -3.97 -15.39
C LYS A 128 -8.61 -2.82 -15.99
N LEU A 129 -7.82 -2.12 -15.16
CA LEU A 129 -6.95 -1.04 -15.62
C LEU A 129 -5.89 -1.53 -16.62
N LEU A 130 -5.35 -2.73 -16.42
CA LEU A 130 -4.42 -3.37 -17.38
C LEU A 130 -5.10 -3.69 -18.71
N ALA A 131 -6.37 -4.11 -18.68
CA ALA A 131 -7.18 -4.38 -19.87
C ALA A 131 -7.64 -3.10 -20.61
N GLY A 132 -7.34 -1.91 -20.08
CA GLY A 132 -7.78 -0.63 -20.64
C GLY A 132 -9.23 -0.26 -20.28
N GLU A 133 -9.84 -0.97 -19.34
CA GLU A 133 -11.21 -0.74 -18.88
C GLU A 133 -11.21 0.10 -17.59
N GLY A 134 -11.83 1.29 -17.61
CA GLY A 134 -12.11 2.07 -16.40
C GLY A 134 -11.15 3.23 -16.07
N GLY A 135 -10.37 3.70 -17.05
CA GLY A 135 -9.71 5.02 -17.02
C GLY A 135 -10.71 6.15 -16.80
#